data_AF-A0A847WEP6-F1
#
_entry.id   AF-A0A847WEP6-F1
#
_cell.length_a   1.000
_cell.length_b   1.000
_cell.length_c   1.000
_cell.angle_alpha   90.00
_cell.angle_beta   90.00
_cell.angle_gamma   90.00
#
_symmetry.space_group_name_H-M   'P 1'
#
loop_
_entity.id
_entity.type
_entity.pdbx_description
1 polymer ?
#
loop_
_entity_poly.entity_id
_entity_poly.type
_entity_poly.pdbx_seq_one_letter_code
_entity_poly.pdbx_strand_id
1 'polypeptide(L)'
;MKIGLISCSKAKKDYFCEVEEMYSESNSFRLSLEYAKKICDEVFILSARHGLLDLEDRIHPYDESLVDKPVAERRKWSQEVISRLKSRTDLERDEFIILAGQKYYEYLLEHLKKYKLPLEGLTMFKRVPKLKELIEEVDERATIIHNMARKMPRYSWDKIDDIGFKNGIYLIFESGESAYGMDRIVRVGTHRAEGRLKARLKDHYLRKNKDGSIFRKNIGLALLNKDQDEYLDIWRLNTSNSKIKEENKDRLNPGYEKEIEERVSQYLKENTGFTCIEVKDKEERLRIEEGLIAILN
;
A
#
# COMPACT_ATOMS: atom_id res chain seq x y z
N MET A 1 -2.87 -10.11 -2.31
CA MET A 1 -1.84 -9.13 -1.97
C MET A 1 -0.56 -9.49 -2.71
N LYS A 2 0.33 -8.51 -2.88
CA LYS A 2 1.73 -8.73 -3.27
C LYS A 2 2.60 -8.69 -2.03
N ILE A 3 3.38 -9.75 -1.82
CA ILE A 3 4.20 -9.93 -0.63
C ILE A 3 5.67 -9.91 -1.02
N GLY A 4 6.43 -8.96 -0.48
CA GLY A 4 7.87 -8.87 -0.67
C GLY A 4 8.61 -9.76 0.31
N LEU A 5 9.47 -10.67 -0.17
CA LEU A 5 10.36 -11.47 0.67
C LEU A 5 11.81 -11.08 0.40
N ILE A 6 12.47 -10.43 1.37
CA ILE A 6 13.83 -9.90 1.20
C ILE A 6 14.79 -10.71 2.08
N SER A 7 15.94 -11.13 1.55
CA SER A 7 16.95 -11.79 2.38
C SER A 7 17.62 -10.82 3.36
N CYS A 8 17.86 -11.27 4.59
CA CYS A 8 18.74 -10.57 5.53
C CYS A 8 20.16 -10.37 4.96
N SER A 9 20.89 -9.39 5.50
CA SER A 9 22.23 -9.04 5.04
C SER A 9 23.33 -9.41 6.04
N LYS A 10 24.56 -9.63 5.56
CA LYS A 10 25.76 -9.75 6.40
C LYS A 10 26.07 -8.44 7.12
N ALA A 11 26.08 -7.32 6.39
CA ALA A 11 26.22 -5.98 6.97
C ALA A 11 25.01 -5.69 7.87
N LYS A 12 25.30 -5.39 9.14
CA LYS A 12 24.34 -5.24 10.23
C LYS A 12 24.85 -4.20 11.24
N LYS A 13 23.93 -3.53 11.92
CA LYS A 13 24.23 -2.79 13.16
C LYS A 13 24.74 -3.74 14.26
N ASP A 14 25.45 -3.18 15.23
CA ASP A 14 26.05 -3.90 16.35
C ASP A 14 25.27 -3.78 17.67
N TYR A 15 24.08 -3.16 17.63
CA TYR A 15 23.18 -2.98 18.77
C TYR A 15 21.79 -3.57 18.52
N PHE A 16 20.97 -3.63 19.57
CA PHE A 16 19.59 -4.10 19.52
C PHE A 16 18.66 -3.04 18.91
N CYS A 17 18.18 -3.29 17.70
CA CYS A 17 17.33 -2.36 16.94
C CYS A 17 16.31 -3.09 16.08
N GLU A 18 15.42 -2.31 15.45
CA GLU A 18 14.44 -2.81 14.49
C GLU A 18 15.12 -3.42 13.26
N VAL A 19 14.46 -4.38 12.60
CA VAL A 19 15.00 -5.11 11.45
C VAL A 19 15.34 -4.19 10.27
N GLU A 20 14.50 -3.19 9.98
CA GLU A 20 14.80 -2.19 8.95
C GLU A 20 16.10 -1.44 9.24
N GLU A 21 16.29 -1.02 10.49
CA GLU A 21 17.51 -0.35 10.95
C GLU A 21 18.72 -1.29 10.96
N MET A 22 18.52 -2.52 11.45
CA MET A 22 19.55 -3.56 11.58
C MET A 22 20.29 -3.77 10.28
N TYR A 23 19.60 -3.87 9.14
CA TYR A 23 20.21 -4.14 7.84
C TYR A 23 20.46 -2.91 6.97
N SER A 24 20.22 -1.70 7.50
CA SER A 24 20.32 -0.42 6.76
C SER A 24 21.71 -0.14 6.15
N GLU A 25 22.78 -0.71 6.69
CA GLU A 25 24.13 -0.54 6.15
C GLU A 25 24.34 -1.27 4.81
N SER A 26 23.48 -2.25 4.51
CA SER A 26 23.56 -3.03 3.29
C SER A 26 22.89 -2.33 2.12
N ASN A 27 23.69 -1.96 1.12
CA ASN A 27 23.16 -1.33 -0.09
C ASN A 27 22.16 -2.23 -0.84
N SER A 28 22.43 -3.53 -0.91
CA SER A 28 21.52 -4.48 -1.56
C SER A 28 20.22 -4.64 -0.78
N PHE A 29 20.26 -4.61 0.56
CA PHE A 29 19.06 -4.66 1.39
C PHE A 29 18.22 -3.40 1.20
N ARG A 30 18.82 -2.21 1.34
CA ARG A 30 18.14 -0.93 1.16
C ARG A 30 17.43 -0.83 -0.19
N LEU A 31 18.11 -1.19 -1.28
CA LEU A 31 17.50 -1.16 -2.61
C LEU A 31 16.43 -2.24 -2.80
N SER A 32 16.58 -3.42 -2.18
CA SER A 32 15.52 -4.44 -2.22
C SER A 32 14.29 -3.98 -1.44
N LEU A 33 14.49 -3.31 -0.30
CA LEU A 33 13.43 -2.76 0.52
C LEU A 33 12.73 -1.59 -0.17
N GLU A 34 13.49 -0.68 -0.77
CA GLU A 34 12.96 0.43 -1.58
C GLU A 34 12.09 -0.10 -2.73
N TYR A 35 12.62 -1.05 -3.51
CA TYR A 35 11.86 -1.68 -4.58
C TYR A 35 10.61 -2.37 -4.05
N ALA A 36 10.72 -3.19 -3.01
CA ALA A 36 9.58 -3.90 -2.43
C ALA A 36 8.51 -2.95 -1.88
N LYS A 37 8.89 -1.88 -1.17
CA LYS A 37 7.96 -0.85 -0.64
C LYS A 37 7.18 -0.14 -1.77
N LYS A 38 7.74 -0.04 -2.98
CA LYS A 38 7.06 0.55 -4.16
C LYS A 38 6.08 -0.41 -4.84
N ILE A 39 6.20 -1.73 -4.68
CA ILE A 39 5.42 -2.68 -5.49
C ILE A 39 4.68 -3.77 -4.71
N CYS A 40 4.92 -3.89 -3.40
CA CYS A 40 4.31 -4.88 -2.53
C CYS A 40 3.39 -4.21 -1.50
N ASP A 41 2.33 -4.91 -1.11
CA ASP A 41 1.42 -4.47 -0.05
C ASP A 41 2.04 -4.70 1.34
N GLU A 42 2.85 -5.74 1.48
CA GLU A 42 3.51 -6.12 2.74
C GLU A 42 4.92 -6.69 2.45
N VAL A 43 5.85 -6.51 3.39
CA VAL A 43 7.25 -6.91 3.24
C VAL A 43 7.71 -7.68 4.47
N PHE A 44 8.29 -8.86 4.26
CA PHE A 44 8.92 -9.66 5.30
C PHE A 44 10.40 -9.92 5.00
N ILE A 45 11.19 -10.08 6.05
CA ILE A 45 12.61 -10.39 5.97
C ILE A 45 12.85 -11.87 6.23
N LEU A 46 13.51 -12.54 5.28
CA LEU A 46 14.02 -13.91 5.40
C LEU A 46 15.35 -13.89 6.16
N SER A 47 15.32 -14.22 7.44
CA SER A 47 16.46 -14.32 8.34
C SER A 47 16.95 -15.77 8.45
N ALA A 48 18.25 -15.99 8.26
CA ALA A 48 18.85 -17.32 8.47
C ALA A 48 18.68 -17.86 9.90
N ARG A 49 18.69 -16.96 10.89
CA ARG A 49 18.55 -17.30 12.32
C ARG A 49 17.10 -17.35 12.76
N HIS A 50 16.32 -16.35 12.38
CA HIS A 50 14.99 -16.13 12.93
C HIS A 50 13.85 -16.61 12.03
N GLY A 51 14.14 -17.05 10.79
CA GLY A 51 13.12 -17.47 9.84
C GLY A 51 12.50 -16.28 9.11
N LEU A 52 11.29 -15.90 9.53
CA LEU A 52 10.53 -14.78 8.98
C LEU A 52 10.41 -13.67 10.04
N LEU A 53 10.72 -12.45 9.67
CA LEU A 53 10.65 -11.25 10.51
C LEU A 53 9.85 -10.14 9.83
N ASP A 54 9.21 -9.31 10.64
CA ASP A 54 8.65 -8.01 10.25
C ASP A 54 9.75 -6.93 10.22
N LEU A 55 9.47 -5.77 9.62
CA LEU A 55 10.44 -4.67 9.58
C LEU A 55 10.64 -4.03 10.96
N GLU A 56 9.60 -4.05 11.78
CA GLU A 56 9.52 -3.45 13.12
C GLU A 56 9.98 -4.42 14.22
N ASP A 57 10.22 -5.69 13.88
CA ASP A 57 10.78 -6.67 14.82
C ASP A 57 12.15 -6.19 15.32
N ARG A 58 12.41 -6.29 16.63
CA ARG A 58 13.69 -5.91 17.21
C ARG A 58 14.57 -7.12 17.47
N ILE A 59 15.81 -7.08 16.98
CA ILE A 59 16.75 -8.20 17.04
C ILE A 59 18.14 -7.76 17.49
N HIS A 60 18.88 -8.70 18.11
CA HIS A 60 20.32 -8.54 18.33
C HIS A 60 21.11 -8.91 17.06
N PRO A 61 22.31 -8.34 16.85
CA PRO A 61 23.19 -8.77 15.77
C PRO A 61 23.52 -10.26 15.88
N TYR A 62 23.70 -10.89 14.72
CA TYR A 62 24.04 -12.30 14.61
C TYR A 62 24.84 -12.59 13.33
N ASP A 63 25.58 -13.70 13.33
CA ASP A 63 26.34 -14.16 12.18
C ASP A 63 25.93 -15.58 11.81
N GLU A 64 24.83 -15.68 11.05
CA GLU A 64 24.32 -16.93 10.51
C GLU A 64 23.94 -16.75 9.04
N SER A 65 24.16 -17.80 8.24
CA SER A 65 23.82 -17.86 6.82
C SER A 65 23.22 -19.23 6.49
N LEU A 66 22.24 -19.27 5.59
CA LEU A 66 21.72 -20.54 5.05
C LEU A 66 22.61 -21.17 3.99
N VAL A 67 23.56 -20.42 3.43
CA VAL A 67 24.40 -20.86 2.32
C VAL A 67 25.17 -22.13 2.69
N ASP A 68 25.70 -22.16 3.90
CA ASP A 68 26.57 -23.23 4.40
C ASP A 68 25.80 -24.31 5.19
N LYS A 69 24.50 -24.12 5.44
CA LYS A 69 23.70 -25.11 6.19
C LYS A 69 23.45 -26.38 5.35
N PRO A 70 23.34 -27.57 5.96
CA PRO A 70 22.90 -28.78 5.28
C PRO A 70 21.50 -28.64 4.65
N VAL A 71 21.21 -29.44 3.61
CA VAL A 71 19.89 -29.45 2.94
C VAL A 71 18.75 -29.71 3.93
N ALA A 72 18.93 -30.65 4.86
CA ALA A 72 17.93 -30.97 5.88
C ALA A 72 17.58 -29.77 6.76
N GLU A 73 18.59 -28.99 7.17
CA GLU A 73 18.39 -27.77 7.96
C GLU A 73 17.72 -26.67 7.15
N ARG A 74 18.11 -26.47 5.88
CA ARG A 74 17.42 -25.51 5.00
C ARG A 74 15.95 -25.87 4.77
N ARG A 75 15.62 -27.17 4.64
CA ARG A 75 14.23 -27.63 4.54
C ARG A 75 13.45 -27.38 5.82
N LYS A 76 14.05 -27.66 6.98
CA LYS A 76 13.42 -27.36 8.28
C LYS A 76 13.16 -25.86 8.44
N TRP A 77 14.17 -25.03 8.16
CA TRP A 77 14.03 -23.57 8.15
C TRP A 77 12.90 -23.11 7.21
N SER A 78 12.83 -23.70 6.01
CA SER A 78 11.78 -23.39 5.03
C SER A 78 10.38 -23.73 5.56
N GLN A 79 10.21 -24.87 6.23
CA GLN A 79 8.94 -25.27 6.83
C GLN A 79 8.50 -24.30 7.94
N GLU A 80 9.43 -23.83 8.76
CA GLU A 80 9.17 -22.84 9.81
C GLU A 80 8.72 -21.49 9.20
N VAL A 81 9.40 -21.04 8.14
CA VAL A 81 9.03 -19.82 7.39
C VAL A 81 7.64 -19.96 6.78
N ILE A 82 7.35 -21.07 6.10
CA ILE A 82 6.04 -21.34 5.50
C ILE A 82 4.94 -21.36 6.56
N SER A 83 5.19 -21.95 7.74
CA SER A 83 4.21 -21.94 8.83
C SER A 83 3.87 -20.52 9.28
N ARG A 84 4.86 -19.61 9.36
CA ARG A 84 4.61 -18.21 9.70
C ARG A 84 3.89 -17.46 8.59
N LEU A 85 4.31 -17.64 7.34
CA LEU A 85 3.64 -17.03 6.18
C LEU A 85 2.16 -17.41 6.11
N LYS A 86 1.79 -18.67 6.37
CA LYS A 86 0.39 -19.13 6.38
C LYS A 86 -0.49 -18.39 7.39
N SER A 87 0.07 -17.89 8.49
CA SER A 87 -0.69 -17.12 9.48
C SER A 87 -1.00 -15.69 9.05
N ARG A 88 -0.33 -15.19 8.01
CA ARG A 88 -0.39 -13.77 7.59
C ARG A 88 -0.78 -13.58 6.12
N THR A 89 -0.61 -14.61 5.29
CA THR A 89 -0.76 -14.56 3.83
C THR A 89 -1.49 -15.79 3.30
N ASP A 90 -2.07 -15.67 2.11
CA ASP A 90 -2.67 -16.77 1.36
C ASP A 90 -1.68 -17.28 0.30
N LEU A 91 -1.01 -18.40 0.58
CA LEU A 91 0.04 -18.96 -0.29
C LEU A 91 -0.45 -19.37 -1.70
N GLU A 92 -1.76 -19.57 -1.87
CA GLU A 92 -2.37 -19.96 -3.14
C GLU A 92 -2.76 -18.73 -3.98
N ARG A 93 -3.22 -17.67 -3.30
CA ARG A 93 -3.80 -16.49 -3.98
C ARG A 93 -2.84 -15.32 -4.08
N ASP A 94 -2.02 -15.08 -3.07
CA ASP A 94 -1.08 -13.96 -3.00
C ASP A 94 0.11 -14.17 -3.93
N GLU A 95 0.65 -13.06 -4.44
CA GLU A 95 1.82 -13.05 -5.33
C GLU A 95 3.08 -12.69 -4.52
N PHE A 96 4.09 -13.57 -4.53
CA PHE A 96 5.32 -13.38 -3.76
C PHE A 96 6.45 -12.82 -4.64
N ILE A 97 6.97 -11.65 -4.32
CA ILE A 97 8.15 -11.07 -4.97
C ILE A 97 9.38 -11.38 -4.11
N ILE A 98 10.21 -12.31 -4.56
CA ILE A 98 11.30 -12.84 -3.75
C ILE A 98 12.63 -12.19 -4.19
N LEU A 99 13.14 -11.31 -3.34
CA LEU A 99 14.39 -10.56 -3.49
C LEU A 99 15.47 -11.17 -2.60
N ALA A 100 15.74 -12.47 -2.82
CA ALA A 100 16.64 -13.25 -1.99
C ALA A 100 17.62 -14.10 -2.82
N GLY A 101 18.70 -14.58 -2.19
CA GLY A 101 19.56 -15.61 -2.76
C GLY A 101 18.86 -16.97 -2.87
N GLN A 102 19.25 -17.81 -3.84
CA GLN A 102 18.63 -19.12 -4.10
C GLN A 102 18.44 -19.98 -2.83
N LYS A 103 19.44 -19.98 -1.95
CA LYS A 103 19.42 -20.77 -0.71
C LYS A 103 18.33 -20.37 0.29
N TYR A 104 17.76 -19.17 0.15
CA TYR A 104 16.68 -18.67 0.99
C TYR A 104 15.29 -18.94 0.41
N TYR A 105 15.17 -19.37 -0.85
CA TYR A 105 13.85 -19.62 -1.45
C TYR A 105 13.69 -21.01 -2.05
N GLU A 106 14.76 -21.78 -2.29
CA GLU A 106 14.71 -23.03 -3.05
C GLU A 106 13.63 -24.02 -2.55
N TYR A 107 13.40 -24.12 -1.24
CA TYR A 107 12.35 -24.97 -0.66
C TYR A 107 11.05 -24.24 -0.31
N LEU A 108 11.05 -22.90 -0.38
CA LEU A 108 9.81 -22.11 -0.23
C LEU A 108 8.93 -22.27 -1.47
N LEU A 109 9.53 -22.33 -2.67
CA LEU A 109 8.80 -22.35 -3.94
C LEU A 109 7.83 -23.52 -4.08
N GLU A 110 8.10 -24.66 -3.43
CA GLU A 110 7.20 -25.82 -3.41
C GLU A 110 5.82 -25.50 -2.78
N HIS A 111 5.74 -24.42 -2.00
CA HIS A 111 4.56 -24.02 -1.24
C HIS A 111 3.92 -22.72 -1.76
N LEU A 112 4.60 -21.97 -2.63
CA LEU A 112 4.13 -20.67 -3.11
C LEU A 112 3.61 -20.82 -4.54
N LYS A 113 2.29 -20.64 -4.75
CA LYS A 113 1.70 -20.86 -6.07
C LYS A 113 2.05 -19.77 -7.09
N LYS A 114 2.16 -18.53 -6.63
CA LYS A 114 2.42 -17.36 -7.48
C LYS A 114 3.63 -16.64 -6.94
N TYR A 115 4.71 -16.63 -7.69
CA TYR A 115 5.91 -15.91 -7.31
C TYR A 115 6.63 -15.31 -8.51
N LYS A 116 7.46 -14.30 -8.24
CA LYS A 116 8.44 -13.74 -9.16
C LYS A 116 9.80 -13.73 -8.48
N LEU A 117 10.84 -13.97 -9.28
CA LEU A 117 12.23 -13.94 -8.84
C LEU A 117 13.00 -12.89 -9.64
N PRO A 118 12.83 -11.58 -9.38
CA PRO A 118 13.45 -10.52 -10.20
C PRO A 118 14.99 -10.57 -10.24
N LEU A 119 15.60 -11.24 -9.25
CA LEU A 119 17.04 -11.35 -9.09
C LEU A 119 17.57 -12.79 -9.32
N GLU A 120 16.77 -13.66 -9.96
CA GLU A 120 17.17 -15.03 -10.30
C GLU A 120 18.37 -15.04 -11.25
N GLY A 121 19.29 -15.99 -11.05
CA GLY A 121 20.48 -16.14 -11.89
C GLY A 121 21.51 -15.01 -11.79
N LEU A 122 21.21 -13.91 -11.09
CA LEU A 122 22.13 -12.78 -10.92
C LEU A 122 23.13 -13.03 -9.80
N THR A 123 24.41 -12.81 -10.10
CA THR A 123 25.46 -12.73 -9.09
C THR A 123 25.25 -11.52 -8.17
N MET A 124 25.83 -11.56 -6.97
CA MET A 124 25.72 -10.46 -6.01
C MET A 124 26.08 -9.08 -6.59
N PHE A 125 27.09 -9.02 -7.45
CA PHE A 125 27.51 -7.78 -8.12
C PHE A 125 26.49 -7.23 -9.11
N LYS A 126 25.69 -8.09 -9.78
CA LYS A 126 24.68 -7.67 -10.76
C LYS A 126 23.32 -7.32 -10.14
N ARG A 127 23.09 -7.74 -8.89
CA ARG A 127 21.81 -7.50 -8.19
C ARG A 127 21.58 -6.02 -7.90
N VAL A 128 22.59 -5.29 -7.45
CA VAL A 128 22.47 -3.84 -7.15
C VAL A 128 22.11 -3.04 -8.40
N PRO A 129 22.82 -3.16 -9.55
CA PRO A 129 22.40 -2.52 -10.80
C PRO A 129 20.98 -2.90 -11.22
N LYS A 130 20.61 -4.19 -11.14
CA LYS A 130 19.26 -4.62 -11.53
C LYS A 130 18.18 -4.02 -10.64
N LEU A 131 18.40 -3.92 -9.33
CA LEU A 131 17.46 -3.28 -8.41
C LEU A 131 17.26 -1.80 -8.76
N LYS A 132 18.33 -1.08 -9.09
CA LYS A 132 18.22 0.32 -9.54
C LYS A 132 17.39 0.45 -10.81
N GLU A 133 17.66 -0.38 -11.82
CA GLU A 133 16.88 -0.44 -13.06
C GLU A 133 15.40 -0.71 -12.80
N LEU A 134 15.09 -1.67 -11.91
CA LEU A 134 13.72 -2.01 -11.54
C LEU A 134 13.00 -0.87 -10.80
N ILE A 135 13.71 -0.13 -9.95
CA ILE A 135 13.18 1.06 -9.26
C ILE A 135 12.92 2.17 -10.27
N GLU A 136 13.88 2.46 -11.14
CA GLU A 136 13.77 3.48 -12.19
C GLU A 136 12.60 3.18 -13.13
N GLU A 137 12.41 1.93 -13.53
CA GLU A 137 11.27 1.52 -14.37
C GLU A 137 9.92 1.78 -13.69
N VAL A 138 9.81 1.57 -12.37
CA VAL A 138 8.60 1.89 -11.60
C VAL A 138 8.38 3.40 -11.57
N ASP A 139 9.44 4.16 -11.28
CA ASP A 139 9.40 5.62 -11.19
C ASP A 139 9.06 6.27 -12.54
N GLU A 140 9.57 5.75 -13.65
CA GLU A 140 9.23 6.18 -15.01
C GLU A 140 7.74 5.98 -15.31
N ARG A 141 7.19 4.80 -14.98
CA ARG A 141 5.76 4.51 -15.17
C ARG A 141 4.89 5.45 -14.34
N ALA A 142 5.25 5.67 -13.07
CA ALA A 142 4.55 6.62 -12.20
C ALA A 142 4.65 8.05 -12.75
N THR A 143 5.82 8.44 -13.27
CA THR A 143 6.06 9.75 -13.89
C THR A 143 5.19 9.95 -15.15
N ILE A 144 5.01 8.92 -15.99
CA ILE A 144 4.13 8.98 -17.16
C ILE A 144 2.68 9.26 -16.73
N ILE A 145 2.19 8.58 -15.69
CA ILE A 145 0.83 8.78 -15.19
C ILE A 145 0.64 10.20 -14.64
N HIS A 146 1.59 10.70 -13.83
CA HIS A 146 1.54 12.07 -13.32
C HIS A 146 1.56 13.10 -14.45
N ASN A 147 2.41 12.93 -15.47
CA ASN A 147 2.46 13.81 -16.64
C ASN A 147 1.17 13.79 -17.45
N MET A 148 0.54 12.62 -17.62
CA MET A 148 -0.76 12.51 -18.26
C MET A 148 -1.81 13.29 -17.48
N ALA A 149 -1.91 13.05 -16.17
CA ALA A 149 -2.92 13.68 -15.33
C ALA A 149 -2.73 15.21 -15.23
N ARG A 150 -1.50 15.71 -15.26
CA ARG A 150 -1.17 17.15 -15.31
C ARG A 150 -1.75 17.86 -16.54
N LYS A 151 -1.86 17.17 -17.68
CA LYS A 151 -2.37 17.73 -18.94
C LYS A 151 -3.90 17.72 -19.01
N MET A 152 -4.57 17.08 -18.06
CA MET A 152 -6.02 16.94 -18.06
C MET A 152 -6.71 18.13 -17.34
N PRO A 153 -7.99 18.41 -17.64
CA PRO A 153 -8.75 19.40 -16.91
C PRO A 153 -8.79 19.09 -15.41
N ARG A 154 -8.54 20.12 -14.59
CA ARG A 154 -8.67 20.05 -13.13
C ARG A 154 -10.05 20.58 -12.74
N TYR A 155 -10.71 19.84 -11.87
CA TYR A 155 -12.00 20.19 -11.30
C TYR A 155 -11.89 20.34 -9.78
N SER A 156 -12.76 21.19 -9.25
CA SER A 156 -13.07 21.30 -7.83
C SER A 156 -14.48 20.75 -7.55
N TRP A 157 -14.82 20.64 -6.28
CA TRP A 157 -16.10 20.07 -5.84
C TRP A 157 -17.34 20.77 -6.41
N ASP A 158 -17.26 22.07 -6.71
CA ASP A 158 -18.33 22.90 -7.27
C ASP A 158 -18.47 22.73 -8.79
N LYS A 159 -17.53 22.03 -9.43
CA LYS A 159 -17.47 21.77 -10.88
C LYS A 159 -17.77 20.31 -11.24
N ILE A 160 -18.27 19.50 -10.30
CA ILE A 160 -18.62 18.09 -10.54
C ILE A 160 -19.66 17.95 -11.67
N ASP A 161 -20.61 18.87 -11.76
CA ASP A 161 -21.67 18.80 -12.76
C ASP A 161 -21.18 19.11 -14.19
N ASP A 162 -20.03 19.78 -14.32
CA ASP A 162 -19.40 20.14 -15.60
C ASP A 162 -18.72 18.95 -16.30
N ILE A 163 -18.57 17.79 -15.62
CA ILE A 163 -17.98 16.59 -16.23
C ILE A 163 -18.88 16.09 -17.38
N GLY A 164 -18.31 15.96 -18.57
CA GLY A 164 -19.06 15.62 -19.80
C GLY A 164 -19.55 14.17 -19.91
N PHE A 165 -19.13 13.29 -19.02
CA PHE A 165 -19.43 11.85 -19.06
C PHE A 165 -19.95 11.33 -17.71
N LYS A 166 -20.57 10.16 -17.74
CA LYS A 166 -21.23 9.55 -16.56
C LYS A 166 -20.42 8.44 -15.91
N ASN A 167 -19.43 7.90 -16.62
CA ASN A 167 -18.61 6.76 -16.20
C ASN A 167 -17.13 7.07 -16.31
N GLY A 168 -16.36 6.73 -15.28
CA GLY A 168 -14.92 6.91 -15.37
C GLY A 168 -14.16 6.68 -14.07
N ILE A 169 -12.90 7.06 -14.10
CA ILE A 169 -11.96 7.01 -12.98
C ILE A 169 -11.66 8.45 -12.58
N TYR A 170 -11.62 8.73 -11.30
CA TYR A 170 -11.17 10.01 -10.77
C TYR A 170 -9.79 9.87 -10.13
N LEU A 171 -8.97 10.90 -10.29
CA LEU A 171 -7.67 11.05 -9.64
C LEU A 171 -7.74 12.30 -8.77
N ILE A 172 -7.49 12.18 -7.47
CA ILE A 172 -7.53 13.30 -6.53
C ILE A 172 -6.10 13.73 -6.21
N PHE A 173 -5.94 15.03 -6.07
CA PHE A 173 -4.71 15.75 -5.74
C PHE A 173 -4.97 16.56 -4.49
N GLU A 174 -3.94 16.70 -3.66
CA GLU A 174 -3.99 17.49 -2.45
C GLU A 174 -2.98 18.63 -2.53
N SER A 175 -3.40 19.83 -2.13
CA SER A 175 -2.59 21.03 -2.15
C SER A 175 -1.34 20.85 -1.30
N GLY A 176 -0.16 21.05 -1.89
CA GLY A 176 1.12 20.91 -1.21
C GLY A 176 1.78 19.53 -1.32
N GLU A 177 1.05 18.51 -1.77
CA GLU A 177 1.60 17.18 -2.01
C GLU A 177 2.28 17.12 -3.40
N SER A 178 3.53 16.65 -3.44
CA SER A 178 4.29 16.55 -4.69
C SER A 178 4.97 15.19 -4.87
N ALA A 179 5.02 14.73 -6.11
CA ALA A 179 5.74 13.52 -6.53
C ALA A 179 6.36 13.78 -7.91
N TYR A 180 7.62 13.40 -8.11
CA TYR A 180 8.34 13.57 -9.38
C TYR A 180 8.29 15.02 -9.92
N GLY A 181 8.29 16.03 -9.03
CA GLY A 181 8.21 17.45 -9.40
C GLY A 181 6.83 17.92 -9.89
N MET A 182 5.77 17.15 -9.64
CA MET A 182 4.39 17.43 -10.05
C MET A 182 3.43 17.27 -8.86
N ASP A 183 2.20 17.75 -8.98
CA ASP A 183 1.13 17.49 -8.00
C ASP A 183 0.95 15.98 -7.84
N ARG A 184 1.09 15.47 -6.62
CA ARG A 184 0.95 14.04 -6.34
C ARG A 184 -0.50 13.60 -6.49
N ILE A 185 -0.70 12.46 -7.17
CA ILE A 185 -1.99 11.77 -7.13
C ILE A 185 -2.11 11.07 -5.77
N VAL A 186 -2.93 11.61 -4.87
CA VAL A 186 -3.11 11.08 -3.51
C VAL A 186 -4.19 10.01 -3.44
N ARG A 187 -5.05 9.92 -4.45
CA ARG A 187 -6.10 8.91 -4.52
C ARG A 187 -6.54 8.64 -5.95
N VAL A 188 -6.72 7.36 -6.26
CA VAL A 188 -7.43 6.87 -7.43
C VAL A 188 -8.77 6.31 -6.97
N GLY A 189 -9.84 6.50 -7.75
CA GLY A 189 -11.09 5.81 -7.47
C GLY A 189 -12.07 5.75 -8.63
N THR A 190 -13.02 4.81 -8.55
CA THR A 190 -14.12 4.68 -9.51
C THR A 190 -15.46 4.40 -8.83
N HIS A 191 -16.45 3.95 -9.62
CA HIS A 191 -17.79 3.57 -9.18
C HIS A 191 -18.24 2.27 -9.87
N ARG A 192 -19.02 1.45 -9.14
CA ARG A 192 -19.48 0.13 -9.62
C ARG A 192 -20.77 0.19 -10.42
N ALA A 193 -21.73 1.01 -9.99
CA ALA A 193 -23.01 1.14 -10.69
C ALA A 193 -22.89 2.08 -11.89
N GLU A 194 -23.67 1.79 -12.93
CA GLU A 194 -23.67 2.52 -14.19
C GLU A 194 -24.05 4.00 -14.00
N GLY A 195 -23.33 4.88 -14.68
CA GLY A 195 -23.56 6.33 -14.71
C GLY A 195 -23.33 7.07 -13.40
N ARG A 196 -22.61 6.49 -12.44
CA ARG A 196 -22.48 7.02 -11.07
C ARG A 196 -21.25 7.88 -10.80
N LEU A 197 -20.43 8.27 -11.78
CA LEU A 197 -19.20 9.03 -11.52
C LEU A 197 -19.47 10.32 -10.72
N LYS A 198 -20.37 11.17 -11.22
CA LYS A 198 -20.74 12.43 -10.55
C LYS A 198 -21.33 12.18 -9.17
N ALA A 199 -22.23 11.20 -9.05
CA ALA A 199 -22.83 10.84 -7.76
C ALA A 199 -21.75 10.40 -6.76
N ARG A 200 -20.78 9.59 -7.18
CA ARG A 200 -19.68 9.13 -6.34
C ARG A 200 -18.79 10.27 -5.87
N LEU A 201 -18.46 11.22 -6.74
CA LEU A 201 -17.74 12.45 -6.35
C LEU A 201 -18.57 13.28 -5.35
N LYS A 202 -19.89 13.43 -5.56
CA LYS A 202 -20.77 14.10 -4.59
C LYS A 202 -20.86 13.35 -3.26
N ASP A 203 -20.75 12.02 -3.26
CA ASP A 203 -20.67 11.22 -2.03
C ASP A 203 -19.41 11.59 -1.22
N HIS A 204 -18.28 11.86 -1.89
CA HIS A 204 -17.05 12.31 -1.25
C HIS A 204 -17.14 13.76 -0.77
N TYR A 205 -17.60 14.69 -1.60
CA TYR A 205 -17.51 16.13 -1.34
C TYR A 205 -18.73 16.76 -0.64
N LEU A 206 -19.94 16.21 -0.84
CA LEU A 206 -21.20 16.89 -0.49
C LEU A 206 -22.10 16.14 0.49
N ARG A 207 -22.14 14.79 0.45
CA ARG A 207 -23.13 13.99 1.21
C ARG A 207 -22.89 13.90 2.72
N LYS A 208 -21.68 14.23 3.21
CA LYS A 208 -21.33 14.22 4.65
C LYS A 208 -21.64 12.88 5.34
N ASN A 209 -21.14 11.79 4.77
CA ASN A 209 -21.35 10.44 5.29
C ASN A 209 -20.09 9.57 5.11
N LYS A 210 -19.38 9.31 6.22
CA LYS A 210 -18.17 8.49 6.31
C LYS A 210 -18.42 7.04 5.95
N ASP A 211 -19.58 6.48 6.30
CA ASP A 211 -19.85 5.07 6.08
C ASP A 211 -20.17 4.78 4.60
N GLY A 212 -20.73 5.78 3.90
CA GLY A 212 -20.87 5.76 2.44
C GLY A 212 -19.57 6.05 1.67
N SER A 213 -18.52 6.53 2.36
CA SER A 213 -17.29 7.01 1.76
C SER A 213 -16.08 6.72 2.63
N ILE A 214 -15.40 5.60 2.35
CA ILE A 214 -14.14 5.25 3.01
C ILE A 214 -13.10 6.37 2.96
N PHE A 215 -13.11 7.19 1.91
CA PHE A 215 -12.21 8.34 1.80
C PHE A 215 -12.49 9.39 2.88
N ARG A 216 -13.77 9.71 3.12
CA ARG A 216 -14.17 10.64 4.20
C ARG A 216 -13.82 10.06 5.57
N LYS A 217 -14.05 8.75 5.74
CA LYS A 217 -13.69 8.05 6.97
C LYS A 217 -12.20 8.17 7.27
N ASN A 218 -11.34 7.91 6.30
CA ASN A 218 -9.88 8.00 6.46
C ASN A 218 -9.41 9.42 6.77
N ILE A 219 -9.96 10.45 6.11
CA ILE A 219 -9.65 11.85 6.43
C ILE A 219 -10.08 12.18 7.86
N GLY A 220 -11.29 11.77 8.27
CA GLY A 220 -11.74 11.97 9.65
C GLY A 220 -10.83 11.27 10.67
N LEU A 221 -10.38 10.03 10.38
CA LEU A 221 -9.41 9.33 11.23
C LEU A 221 -8.08 10.10 11.32
N ALA A 222 -7.57 10.62 10.21
CA ALA A 222 -6.33 11.40 10.20
C ALA A 222 -6.46 12.71 11.00
N LEU A 223 -7.58 13.43 10.87
CA LEU A 223 -7.85 14.64 11.65
C LEU A 223 -7.95 14.34 13.15
N LEU A 224 -8.71 13.31 13.53
CA LEU A 224 -8.84 12.90 14.94
C LEU A 224 -7.51 12.40 15.51
N ASN A 225 -6.71 11.68 14.73
CA ASN A 225 -5.40 11.20 15.16
C ASN A 225 -4.42 12.36 15.35
N LYS A 226 -4.43 13.35 14.46
CA LYS A 226 -3.64 14.57 14.60
C LYS A 226 -3.97 15.32 15.90
N ASP A 227 -5.25 15.34 16.27
CA ASP A 227 -5.72 16.01 17.48
C ASP A 227 -5.58 15.14 18.74
N GLN A 228 -5.15 13.88 18.61
CA GLN A 228 -5.17 12.87 19.69
C GLN A 228 -6.56 12.73 20.32
N ASP A 229 -7.60 12.77 19.49
CA ASP A 229 -8.99 12.79 19.92
C ASP A 229 -9.50 11.39 20.32
N GLU A 230 -10.15 11.30 21.49
CA GLU A 230 -10.68 10.05 22.04
C GLU A 230 -11.80 9.42 21.18
N TYR A 231 -12.44 10.20 20.32
CA TYR A 231 -13.49 9.73 19.41
C TYR A 231 -12.93 8.95 18.20
N LEU A 232 -11.59 8.85 18.06
CA LEU A 232 -10.91 8.12 16.97
C LEU A 232 -11.45 6.70 16.79
N ASP A 233 -11.56 5.94 17.88
CA ASP A 233 -12.01 4.54 17.85
C ASP A 233 -13.49 4.42 17.50
N ILE A 234 -14.32 5.39 17.93
CA ILE A 234 -15.74 5.43 17.58
C ILE A 234 -15.93 5.76 16.11
N TRP A 235 -15.20 6.74 15.60
CA TRP A 235 -15.25 7.14 14.20
C TRP A 235 -14.86 6.00 13.25
N ARG A 236 -13.97 5.11 13.70
CA ARG A 236 -13.58 3.88 12.97
C ARG A 236 -14.74 2.89 12.81
N LEU A 237 -15.79 2.96 13.61
CA LEU A 237 -16.94 2.06 13.50
C LEU A 237 -17.75 2.34 12.21
N ASN A 238 -18.45 1.31 11.71
CA ASN A 238 -19.44 1.45 10.64
C ASN A 238 -20.83 1.43 11.28
N THR A 239 -21.39 2.61 11.52
CA THR A 239 -22.66 2.80 12.24
C THR A 239 -23.88 2.66 11.34
N SER A 240 -23.67 2.43 10.04
CA SER A 240 -24.71 1.95 9.12
C SER A 240 -25.12 0.49 9.39
N ASN A 241 -24.26 -0.27 10.10
CA ASN A 241 -24.64 -1.58 10.64
C ASN A 241 -25.42 -1.40 11.94
N SER A 242 -26.68 -1.84 11.95
CA SER A 242 -27.58 -1.69 13.11
C SER A 242 -27.06 -2.34 14.38
N LYS A 243 -26.38 -3.50 14.28
CA LYS A 243 -25.81 -4.20 15.43
C LYS A 243 -24.67 -3.39 16.06
N ILE A 244 -23.72 -2.93 15.24
CA ILE A 244 -22.59 -2.10 15.71
C ILE A 244 -23.12 -0.81 16.35
N LYS A 245 -24.15 -0.21 15.74
CA LYS A 245 -24.78 1.01 16.24
C LYS A 245 -25.42 0.80 17.62
N GLU A 246 -26.13 -0.31 17.83
CA GLU A 246 -26.76 -0.62 19.12
C GLU A 246 -25.71 -0.93 20.19
N GLU A 247 -24.70 -1.75 19.87
CA GLU A 247 -23.61 -2.13 20.80
C GLU A 247 -22.77 -0.93 21.28
N ASN A 248 -22.76 0.17 20.53
CA ASN A 248 -21.95 1.36 20.85
C ASN A 248 -22.79 2.60 21.15
N LYS A 249 -24.11 2.45 21.32
CA LYS A 249 -25.07 3.55 21.41
C LYS A 249 -24.70 4.62 22.45
N ASP A 250 -24.20 4.20 23.62
CA ASP A 250 -23.82 5.10 24.71
C ASP A 250 -22.54 5.91 24.42
N ARG A 251 -21.72 5.44 23.48
CA ARG A 251 -20.47 6.08 23.07
C ARG A 251 -20.66 6.95 21.82
N LEU A 252 -21.76 6.78 21.10
CA LEU A 252 -22.06 7.56 19.89
C LEU A 252 -22.50 8.97 20.26
N ASN A 253 -21.88 9.96 19.64
CA ASN A 253 -22.25 11.36 19.74
C ASN A 253 -22.60 11.91 18.34
N PRO A 254 -23.89 11.87 17.94
CA PRO A 254 -24.32 12.33 16.62
C PRO A 254 -24.03 13.82 16.34
N GLY A 255 -24.02 14.65 17.40
CA GLY A 255 -23.66 16.07 17.29
C GLY A 255 -22.20 16.21 16.90
N TYR A 256 -21.32 15.50 17.61
CA TYR A 256 -19.88 15.54 17.33
C TYR A 256 -19.52 14.87 16.00
N GLU A 257 -20.18 13.78 15.63
CA GLU A 257 -20.01 13.16 14.30
C GLU A 257 -20.32 14.14 13.17
N LYS A 258 -21.37 14.96 13.33
CA LYS A 258 -21.71 16.00 12.36
C LYS A 258 -20.64 17.08 12.27
N GLU A 259 -20.05 17.48 13.40
CA GLU A 259 -18.95 18.44 13.42
C GLU A 259 -17.70 17.89 12.71
N ILE A 260 -17.34 16.62 12.97
CA ILE A 260 -16.23 15.96 12.29
C ILE A 260 -16.52 15.84 10.77
N GLU A 261 -17.74 15.46 10.37
CA GLU A 261 -18.14 15.46 8.96
C GLU A 261 -18.04 16.85 8.31
N GLU A 262 -18.32 17.93 9.04
CA GLU A 262 -18.13 19.30 8.55
C GLU A 262 -16.64 19.60 8.34
N ARG A 263 -15.80 19.28 9.33
CA ARG A 263 -14.33 19.43 9.24
C ARG A 263 -13.76 18.66 8.05
N VAL A 264 -14.18 17.41 7.86
CA VAL A 264 -13.79 16.59 6.69
C VAL A 264 -14.25 17.23 5.37
N SER A 265 -15.47 17.81 5.34
CA SER A 265 -15.98 18.48 4.15
C SER A 265 -15.18 19.72 3.81
N GLN A 266 -14.88 20.55 4.82
CA GLN A 266 -14.08 21.75 4.65
C GLN A 266 -12.68 21.38 4.14
N TYR A 267 -12.03 20.41 4.78
CA TYR A 267 -10.73 19.91 4.37
C TYR A 267 -10.71 19.49 2.90
N LEU A 268 -11.65 18.62 2.50
CA LEU A 268 -11.74 18.15 1.12
C LEU A 268 -11.95 19.30 0.13
N LYS A 269 -12.83 20.24 0.44
CA LYS A 269 -13.18 21.32 -0.48
C LYS A 269 -12.06 22.34 -0.66
N GLU A 270 -11.30 22.62 0.39
CA GLU A 270 -10.24 23.63 0.39
C GLU A 270 -8.90 23.06 -0.09
N ASN A 271 -8.60 21.80 0.21
CA ASN A 271 -7.28 21.23 0.00
C ASN A 271 -7.21 20.23 -1.14
N THR A 272 -8.33 19.87 -1.79
CA THR A 272 -8.29 18.87 -2.86
C THR A 272 -8.91 19.35 -4.16
N GLY A 273 -8.31 18.91 -5.26
CA GLY A 273 -8.86 18.98 -6.60
C GLY A 273 -8.77 17.61 -7.26
N PHE A 274 -9.44 17.42 -8.40
CA PHE A 274 -9.41 16.15 -9.08
C PHE A 274 -9.42 16.29 -10.61
N THR A 275 -9.04 15.23 -11.31
CA THR A 275 -9.32 15.05 -12.73
C THR A 275 -10.07 13.74 -12.96
N CYS A 276 -10.65 13.56 -14.14
CA CYS A 276 -11.46 12.39 -14.47
C CYS A 276 -11.09 11.84 -15.85
N ILE A 277 -10.97 10.53 -15.96
CA ILE A 277 -10.73 9.79 -17.20
C ILE A 277 -12.03 9.06 -17.56
N GLU A 278 -12.57 9.29 -18.77
CA GLU A 278 -13.74 8.55 -19.25
C GLU A 278 -13.36 7.10 -19.56
N VAL A 279 -14.07 6.16 -18.95
CA VAL A 279 -13.96 4.73 -19.25
C VAL A 279 -15.36 4.13 -19.07
N LYS A 280 -15.94 3.65 -20.18
CA LYS A 280 -17.36 3.28 -20.22
C LYS A 280 -17.61 1.88 -19.66
N ASP A 281 -16.74 0.93 -19.97
CA ASP A 281 -16.88 -0.44 -19.49
C ASP A 281 -16.51 -0.55 -18.00
N LYS A 282 -17.27 -1.35 -17.26
CA LYS A 282 -17.09 -1.51 -15.81
C LYS A 282 -15.85 -2.33 -15.49
N GLU A 283 -15.61 -3.42 -16.20
CA GLU A 283 -14.50 -4.32 -15.91
C GLU A 283 -13.18 -3.64 -16.29
N GLU A 284 -13.17 -2.91 -17.42
CA GLU A 284 -12.05 -2.06 -17.82
C GLU A 284 -11.77 -0.97 -16.77
N ARG A 285 -12.80 -0.27 -16.27
CA ARG A 285 -12.63 0.73 -15.19
C ARG A 285 -11.95 0.16 -13.96
N LEU A 286 -12.43 -0.99 -13.48
CA LEU A 286 -11.88 -1.64 -12.29
C LEU A 286 -10.45 -2.10 -12.52
N ARG A 287 -10.16 -2.61 -13.73
CA ARG A 287 -8.81 -3.05 -14.08
C ARG A 287 -7.82 -1.88 -14.19
N ILE A 288 -8.24 -0.76 -14.77
CA ILE A 288 -7.41 0.44 -14.87
C ILE A 288 -7.25 1.07 -13.47
N GLU A 289 -8.29 1.14 -12.65
CA GLU A 289 -8.19 1.62 -11.24
C GLU A 289 -7.13 0.81 -10.48
N GLU A 290 -7.20 -0.52 -10.55
CA GLU A 290 -6.22 -1.42 -9.92
C GLU A 290 -4.80 -1.18 -10.45
N GLY A 291 -4.64 -1.06 -11.77
CA GLY A 291 -3.34 -0.80 -12.40
C GLY A 291 -2.75 0.55 -12.01
N LEU A 292 -3.55 1.61 -11.94
CA LEU A 292 -3.12 2.94 -11.50
C LEU A 292 -2.71 2.92 -10.02
N ILE A 293 -3.50 2.29 -9.14
CA ILE A 293 -3.15 2.13 -7.72
C ILE A 293 -1.81 1.39 -7.59
N ALA A 294 -1.62 0.32 -8.34
CA ALA A 294 -0.39 -0.48 -8.28
C ALA A 294 0.87 0.23 -8.78
N ILE A 295 0.74 1.30 -9.58
CA ILE A 295 1.89 2.08 -10.10
C ILE A 295 2.11 3.35 -9.27
N LEU A 296 1.07 3.90 -8.66
CA LEU A 296 1.12 5.16 -7.91
C LEU A 296 1.35 5.00 -6.41
N ASN A 297 1.21 3.77 -5.88
CA ASN A 297 1.56 3.45 -4.49
C ASN A 297 3.06 3.47 -4.25
#